data_AF-A0A4V3INQ5-F1
#
_entry.id   AF-A0A4V3INQ5-F1
#
_cell.length_a   1.000
_cell.length_b   1.000
_cell.length_c   1.000
_cell.angle_alpha   90.00
_cell.angle_beta   90.00
_cell.angle_gamma   90.00
#
_symmetry.space_group_name_H-M   'P 1'
#
loop_
_entity.id
_entity.type
_entity.pdbx_description
1 polymer ?
#
loop_
_entity_poly.entity_id
_entity_poly.type
_entity_poly.pdbx_seq_one_letter_code
_entity_poly.pdbx_strand_id
1 'polypeptide(L)'
;MTVDVELFLRTIRQQLQQTPRIAPEKDWVAGGQAADGRAVVLYTAKDGGALLGRIWNLDSYAVLFGTEDAAKLARAAYTSEISEPEGPAVLRQEGWADGLVENTNSMRWLGLVPDTTPDSIV
;
A
#
# COMPACT_ATOMS: atom_id res chain seq x y z
N MET A 1 4.48 15.00 -16.26
CA MET A 1 5.64 14.60 -15.43
C MET A 1 5.17 13.40 -14.61
N THR A 2 6.02 12.41 -14.39
CA THR A 2 5.61 11.11 -13.82
C THR A 2 6.50 10.81 -12.64
N VAL A 3 5.88 10.48 -11.49
CA VAL A 3 6.60 10.08 -10.28
C VAL A 3 7.29 8.74 -10.51
N ASP A 4 8.54 8.61 -10.07
CA ASP A 4 9.30 7.36 -10.16
C ASP A 4 8.77 6.32 -9.17
N VAL A 5 8.02 5.34 -9.70
CA VAL A 5 7.42 4.25 -8.91
C VAL A 5 8.48 3.34 -8.29
N GLU A 6 9.56 3.04 -9.01
CA GLU A 6 10.62 2.16 -8.51
C GLU A 6 11.31 2.80 -7.30
N LEU A 7 11.65 4.08 -7.41
CA LEU A 7 12.25 4.83 -6.31
C LEU A 7 11.30 4.94 -5.11
N PHE A 8 10.00 5.15 -5.35
CA PHE A 8 8.98 5.16 -4.30
C PHE A 8 8.95 3.84 -3.52
N LEU A 9 8.82 2.71 -4.23
CA LEU A 9 8.74 1.37 -3.64
C LEU A 9 10.03 1.00 -2.90
N ARG A 10 11.19 1.28 -3.50
CA ARG A 10 12.49 1.05 -2.88
C ARG A 10 12.63 1.83 -1.58
N THR A 11 12.17 3.07 -1.55
CA THR A 11 12.23 3.92 -0.36
C THR A 11 11.34 3.37 0.76
N ILE A 12 10.12 2.90 0.45
CA ILE A 12 9.25 2.27 1.45
C ILE A 12 9.89 1.01 2.04
N ARG A 13 10.42 0.13 1.18
CA ARG A 13 11.10 -1.10 1.63
C ARG A 13 12.27 -0.77 2.56
N GLN A 14 13.07 0.23 2.20
CA GLN A 14 14.18 0.69 3.04
C GLN A 14 13.70 1.20 4.40
N GLN A 15 12.61 1.97 4.47
CA GLN A 15 12.05 2.45 5.74
C GLN A 15 11.62 1.28 6.64
N LEU A 16 10.85 0.32 6.11
CA LEU A 16 10.45 -0.87 6.89
C LEU A 16 11.64 -1.64 7.46
N GLN A 17 12.73 -1.75 6.70
CA GLN A 17 13.95 -2.44 7.12
C GLN A 17 14.81 -1.64 8.11
N GLN A 18 14.87 -0.32 7.96
CA GLN A 18 15.73 0.56 8.77
C GLN A 18 15.06 1.01 10.08
N THR A 19 13.73 1.12 10.09
CA THR A 19 12.95 1.54 11.25
C THR A 19 11.94 0.47 11.66
N PRO A 20 12.36 -0.77 11.94
CA PRO A 20 11.45 -1.86 12.29
C PRO A 20 10.70 -1.59 13.60
N ARG A 21 11.14 -0.65 14.44
CA ARG A 21 10.41 -0.28 15.67
C ARG A 21 9.17 0.58 15.42
N ILE A 22 9.04 1.16 14.22
CA ILE A 22 7.92 2.03 13.86
C ILE A 22 6.73 1.20 13.35
N ALA A 23 6.99 0.11 12.66
CA ALA A 23 5.98 -0.86 12.23
C ALA A 23 6.43 -2.30 12.57
N PRO A 24 6.64 -2.61 13.87
CA PRO A 24 7.27 -3.86 14.30
C PRO A 24 6.47 -5.10 13.92
N GLU A 25 5.16 -4.95 13.78
CA GLU A 25 4.23 -5.98 13.38
C GLU A 25 4.20 -6.24 11.87
N LYS A 26 4.92 -5.47 11.04
CA LYS A 26 4.83 -5.57 9.57
C LYS A 26 6.13 -6.07 8.96
N ASP A 27 6.01 -7.08 8.10
CA ASP A 27 7.13 -7.55 7.28
C ASP A 27 6.85 -7.33 5.80
N TRP A 28 7.83 -6.76 5.10
CA TRP A 28 7.75 -6.55 3.65
C TRP A 28 7.66 -7.89 2.91
N VAL A 29 6.68 -8.01 2.02
CA VAL A 29 6.53 -9.16 1.12
C VAL A 29 7.01 -8.79 -0.28
N ALA A 30 6.35 -7.81 -0.90
CA ALA A 30 6.61 -7.41 -2.27
C ALA A 30 6.15 -5.97 -2.53
N GLY A 31 6.61 -5.40 -3.63
CA GLY A 31 6.10 -4.14 -4.14
C GLY A 31 6.29 -4.09 -5.63
N GLY A 32 5.37 -3.42 -6.32
CA GLY A 32 5.39 -3.31 -7.77
C GLY A 32 4.44 -2.25 -8.30
N GLN A 33 4.33 -2.21 -9.61
CA GLN A 33 3.41 -1.32 -10.31
C GLN A 33 2.26 -2.14 -10.87
N ALA A 34 1.03 -1.76 -10.54
CA ALA A 34 -0.17 -2.34 -11.14
C ALA A 34 -0.28 -1.94 -12.63
N ALA A 35 -1.08 -2.67 -13.41
CA ALA A 35 -1.25 -2.42 -14.84
C ALA A 35 -1.79 -1.03 -15.17
N ASP A 36 -2.53 -0.40 -14.23
CA ASP A 36 -3.04 0.97 -14.34
C ASP A 36 -2.04 2.04 -13.89
N GLY A 37 -0.79 1.64 -13.60
CA GLY A 37 0.31 2.51 -13.24
C GLY A 37 0.45 2.81 -11.76
N ARG A 38 -0.46 2.34 -10.90
CA ARG A 38 -0.43 2.58 -9.45
C ARG A 38 0.70 1.81 -8.76
N ALA A 39 1.28 2.41 -7.73
CA ALA A 39 2.26 1.74 -6.87
C ALA A 39 1.54 0.83 -5.87
N VAL A 40 2.00 -0.40 -5.72
CA VAL A 40 1.43 -1.42 -4.83
C VAL A 40 2.50 -1.89 -3.86
N VAL A 41 2.15 -1.96 -2.58
CA VAL A 41 3.01 -2.51 -1.52
C VAL A 41 2.25 -3.59 -0.77
N LEU A 42 2.93 -4.74 -0.59
CA LEU A 42 2.43 -5.91 0.11
C LEU A 42 3.27 -6.17 1.36
N TYR A 43 2.59 -6.42 2.49
CA TYR A 43 3.23 -6.82 3.74
C TYR A 43 2.37 -7.81 4.51
N THR A 44 2.99 -8.61 5.37
CA THR A 44 2.30 -9.49 6.32
C THR A 44 2.34 -8.91 7.73
N ALA A 45 1.31 -9.17 8.51
CA ALA A 45 1.41 -9.08 9.96
C ALA A 45 2.30 -10.23 10.49
N LYS A 46 3.28 -9.93 11.35
CA LYS A 46 4.38 -10.81 11.76
C LYS A 46 3.99 -12.19 12.29
N ASP A 47 2.79 -12.32 12.86
CA ASP A 47 2.30 -13.56 13.47
C ASP A 47 1.59 -14.50 12.47
N GLY A 48 2.04 -14.50 11.20
CA GLY A 48 1.37 -15.24 10.12
C GLY A 48 -0.01 -14.70 9.79
N GLY A 49 -0.21 -13.39 10.03
CA GLY A 49 -1.48 -12.73 9.78
C GLY A 49 -1.76 -12.57 8.29
N ALA A 50 -2.92 -11.98 7.98
CA ALA A 50 -3.36 -11.80 6.60
C ALA A 50 -2.33 -11.02 5.78
N LEU A 51 -2.24 -11.35 4.48
CA LEU A 51 -1.50 -10.54 3.53
C LEU A 51 -2.25 -9.22 3.33
N LEU A 52 -1.57 -8.11 3.58
CA LEU A 52 -2.13 -6.77 3.48
C LEU A 52 -1.51 -6.03 2.30
N GLY A 53 -2.37 -5.28 1.60
CA GLY A 53 -1.98 -4.44 0.48
C GLY A 53 -2.31 -2.98 0.71
N ARG A 54 -1.46 -2.11 0.20
CA ARG A 54 -1.75 -0.70 -0.04
C ARG A 54 -1.43 -0.34 -1.47
N ILE A 55 -2.19 0.61 -2.00
CA ILE A 55 -2.09 1.08 -3.37
C ILE A 55 -2.13 2.60 -3.43
N TRP A 56 -1.28 3.20 -4.26
CA TRP A 56 -1.22 4.65 -4.47
C TRP A 56 -1.27 4.99 -5.95
N ASN A 57 -2.17 5.91 -6.30
CA ASN A 57 -2.03 6.70 -7.52
C ASN A 57 -1.02 7.81 -7.23
N LEU A 58 0.22 7.66 -7.71
CA LEU A 58 1.30 8.60 -7.40
C LEU A 58 1.09 9.99 -7.97
N ASP A 59 0.37 10.14 -9.08
CA ASP A 59 0.06 11.47 -9.64
C ASP A 59 -0.91 12.23 -8.73
N SER A 60 -1.97 11.58 -8.28
CA SER A 60 -2.89 12.16 -7.28
C SER A 60 -2.19 12.44 -5.96
N TYR A 61 -1.29 11.55 -5.54
CA TYR A 61 -0.53 11.69 -4.30
C TYR A 61 0.47 12.86 -4.38
N ALA A 62 1.13 13.04 -5.52
CA ALA A 62 2.03 14.16 -5.78
C ALA A 62 1.31 15.51 -5.68
N VAL A 63 0.08 15.60 -6.19
CA VAL A 63 -0.77 16.81 -6.08
C VAL A 63 -1.09 17.10 -4.62
N LEU A 64 -1.48 16.08 -3.84
CA LEU A 64 -1.83 16.24 -2.42
C LEU A 64 -0.66 16.77 -1.58
N PHE A 65 0.56 16.29 -1.85
CA PHE A 65 1.77 16.68 -1.10
C PHE A 65 2.55 17.82 -1.75
N GLY A 66 2.11 18.33 -2.89
CA GLY A 66 2.77 19.42 -3.63
C GLY A 66 4.20 19.08 -4.07
N THR A 67 4.50 17.80 -4.33
CA THR A 67 5.83 17.35 -4.73
C THR A 67 5.79 16.10 -5.58
N GLU A 68 6.66 16.02 -6.59
CA GLU A 68 6.83 14.84 -7.45
C GLU A 68 8.04 13.98 -7.03
N ASP A 69 8.71 14.36 -5.94
CA ASP A 69 9.85 13.62 -5.40
C ASP A 69 9.35 12.30 -4.78
N ALA A 70 9.58 11.20 -5.51
CA ALA A 70 9.17 9.87 -5.10
C ALA A 70 9.68 9.46 -3.72
N ALA A 71 10.89 9.88 -3.32
CA ALA A 71 11.44 9.56 -2.01
C ALA A 71 10.72 10.33 -0.89
N LYS A 72 10.33 11.59 -1.13
CA LYS A 72 9.50 12.35 -0.19
C LYS A 72 8.10 11.76 -0.07
N LEU A 73 7.46 11.43 -1.20
CA LEU A 73 6.15 10.80 -1.22
C LEU A 73 6.17 9.45 -0.49
N ALA A 74 7.19 8.62 -0.71
CA ALA A 74 7.34 7.34 -0.02
C ALA A 74 7.48 7.50 1.50
N ARG A 75 8.20 8.53 1.97
CA ARG A 75 8.33 8.82 3.42
C ARG A 75 7.01 9.26 4.02
N ALA A 76 6.23 10.07 3.29
CA ALA A 76 4.89 10.45 3.70
C ALA A 76 3.96 9.23 3.79
N ALA A 77 3.91 8.40 2.74
CA ALA A 77 3.13 7.16 2.74
C ALA A 77 3.55 6.20 3.86
N TYR A 78 4.85 6.07 4.11
CA TYR A 78 5.34 5.25 5.21
C TYR A 78 4.82 5.75 6.56
N THR A 79 4.89 7.05 6.82
CA THR A 79 4.52 7.66 8.11
C THR A 79 3.00 7.74 8.32
N SER A 80 2.24 7.97 7.25
CA SER A 80 0.79 8.18 7.32
C SER A 80 -0.01 6.91 7.19
N GLU A 81 0.52 5.87 6.54
CA GLU A 81 -0.29 4.71 6.18
C GLU A 81 0.34 3.38 6.59
N ILE A 82 1.65 3.23 6.45
CA ILE A 82 2.32 1.96 6.73
C ILE A 82 2.67 1.84 8.22
N SER A 83 3.12 2.92 8.87
CA SER A 83 3.45 2.91 10.30
C SER A 83 2.23 2.92 11.22
N GLU A 84 1.06 3.32 10.72
CA GLU A 84 -0.14 3.31 11.55
C GLU A 84 -0.63 1.87 11.80
N PRO A 85 -1.29 1.62 12.95
CA PRO A 85 -2.00 0.37 13.18
C PRO A 85 -2.99 0.07 12.06
N GLU A 86 -3.23 -1.21 11.82
CA GLU A 86 -4.09 -1.65 10.73
C GLU A 86 -5.52 -1.12 10.94
N GLY A 87 -5.95 -0.21 10.07
CA GLY A 87 -7.34 0.21 9.97
C GLY A 87 -8.22 -0.87 9.34
N PRO A 88 -9.51 -0.58 9.10
CA PRO A 88 -10.38 -1.50 8.39
C PRO A 88 -9.78 -1.89 7.03
N ALA A 89 -9.71 -3.19 6.77
CA ALA A 89 -9.20 -3.75 5.53
C ALA A 89 -10.34 -4.42 4.75
N VAL A 90 -10.39 -4.17 3.44
CA VAL A 90 -11.43 -4.71 2.56
C VAL A 90 -10.84 -5.85 1.75
N LEU A 91 -11.54 -6.99 1.69
CA LEU A 91 -11.18 -8.07 0.79
C LEU A 91 -11.54 -7.65 -0.64
N ARG A 92 -10.53 -7.50 -1.52
CA ARG A 92 -10.74 -7.25 -2.96
C ARG A 92 -9.87 -8.19 -3.79
N GLN A 93 -10.46 -8.75 -4.84
CA GLN A 93 -9.78 -9.58 -5.83
C GLN A 93 -9.37 -8.77 -7.08
N GLU A 94 -9.00 -7.51 -6.88
CA GLU A 94 -8.49 -6.71 -8.00
C GLU A 94 -7.06 -7.16 -8.34
N GLY A 95 -6.76 -7.26 -9.63
CA GLY A 95 -5.48 -7.76 -10.17
C GLY A 95 -4.28 -6.84 -9.92
N TRP A 96 -4.36 -5.91 -8.97
CA TRP A 96 -3.28 -4.99 -8.63
C TRP A 96 -2.03 -5.69 -8.10
N ALA A 97 -2.21 -6.87 -7.49
CA ALA A 97 -1.12 -7.69 -6.97
C ALA A 97 -0.70 -8.83 -7.93
N ASP A 98 -1.22 -8.84 -9.17
CA ASP A 98 -0.92 -9.89 -10.15
C ASP A 98 0.60 -9.93 -10.44
N GLY A 99 1.19 -11.12 -10.32
CA GLY A 99 2.62 -11.32 -10.51
C GLY A 99 3.52 -10.89 -9.35
N LEU A 100 2.97 -10.28 -8.29
CA LEU A 100 3.73 -9.96 -7.07
C LEU A 100 3.75 -11.11 -6.06
N VAL A 101 2.66 -11.89 -6.02
CA VAL A 101 2.50 -13.08 -5.16
C VAL A 101 1.70 -14.17 -5.89
N GLU A 102 1.90 -15.43 -5.51
CA GLU A 102 1.22 -16.57 -6.15
C GLU A 102 -0.26 -16.68 -5.74
N ASN A 103 -0.65 -16.15 -4.58
CA ASN A 103 -2.03 -16.27 -4.06
C ASN A 103 -2.51 -14.94 -3.47
N THR A 104 -3.51 -14.35 -4.10
CA THR A 104 -4.16 -13.09 -3.70
C THR A 104 -5.54 -13.31 -3.04
N ASN A 105 -6.02 -14.56 -2.93
CA ASN A 105 -7.40 -14.86 -2.51
C ASN A 105 -7.74 -14.46 -1.07
N SER A 106 -6.74 -14.32 -0.21
CA SER A 106 -6.91 -13.91 1.20
C SER A 106 -6.33 -12.53 1.49
N MET A 107 -5.99 -11.79 0.44
CA MET A 107 -5.36 -10.48 0.53
C MET A 107 -6.39 -9.41 0.89
N ARG A 108 -6.08 -8.59 1.89
CA ARG A 108 -6.93 -7.48 2.29
C ARG A 108 -6.25 -6.15 1.97
N TRP A 109 -7.04 -5.20 1.48
CA TRP A 109 -6.56 -3.89 1.09
C TRP A 109 -6.92 -2.85 2.13
N LEU A 110 -5.92 -2.08 2.56
CA LEU A 110 -6.05 -1.02 3.55
C LEU A 110 -6.23 0.34 2.85
N GLY A 111 -6.92 1.26 3.54
CA GLY A 111 -7.11 2.63 3.05
C GLY A 111 -8.14 2.77 1.92
N LEU A 112 -8.82 1.68 1.55
CA LEU A 112 -9.93 1.71 0.61
C LEU A 112 -11.24 1.95 1.35
N VAL A 113 -12.11 2.78 0.77
CA VAL A 113 -13.48 2.89 1.24
C VAL A 113 -14.18 1.55 0.92
N PRO A 114 -14.80 0.88 1.90
CA PRO A 114 -15.62 -0.29 1.61
C PRO A 114 -16.72 0.12 0.62
N ASP A 115 -17.05 -0.76 -0.33
CA ASP A 115 -18.28 -0.63 -1.14
C ASP A 115 -19.47 -0.81 -0.19
N THR A 116 -19.75 0.18 0.64
CA THR A 116 -21.07 0.34 1.21
C THR A 116 -21.89 0.92 0.08
N THR A 117 -22.47 0.06 -0.76
CA THR A 117 -23.76 0.38 -1.35
C THR A 117 -24.61 0.84 -0.17
N PRO A 118 -25.10 2.09 -0.11
CA PRO A 118 -26.13 2.40 0.87
C PRO A 118 -27.27 1.45 0.53
N ASP A 119 -27.46 0.42 1.37
CA ASP A 119 -28.66 -0.38 1.36
C ASP A 119 -29.79 0.65 1.39
N SER A 120 -30.52 0.74 0.29
CA SER A 120 -31.55 1.75 0.12
C SER A 120 -32.52 1.52 1.26
N ILE A 121 -32.56 2.45 2.22
CA ILE A 121 -33.57 2.46 3.27
C ILE A 121 -34.89 2.65 2.53
N VAL A 122 -35.64 1.55 2.43
CA VAL A 122 -36.99 1.48 1.87
C VAL A 122 -37.98 2.10 2.85
#